data_AF-A0A955K8D4-F1
#
_entry.id   AF-A0A955K8D4-F1
#
_cell.length_a   1.000
_cell.length_b   1.000
_cell.length_c   1.000
_cell.angle_alpha   90.00
_cell.angle_beta   90.00
_cell.angle_gamma   90.00
#
_symmetry.space_group_name_H-M   'P 1'
#
loop_
_entity.id
_entity.type
_entity.pdbx_description
1 polymer ?
#
loop_
_entity_poly.entity_id
_entity_poly.type
_entity_poly.pdbx_seq_one_letter_code
_entity_poly.pdbx_strand_id
1 'polypeptide(L)'
;GTIQGSLNIVGSLNVTGPVTMKSLTVTDDVVIAGNLTVQNVTVANLTVNGHIITAGNAPVATVGTAAGTEDTQNNIAAPQVTIEGNDTAGTITIVAGANTTAGDLAEVTFNQAFSKVPKVILTAGNEQTTDLKFFRSAQTGKFLINLKNAPQAGQTYTFDYFIVE
;
A
#
# COMPACT_ATOMS: atom_id res chain seq x y z
N GLY A 1 9.67 26.30 38.38
CA GLY A 1 11.00 25.98 38.94
C GLY A 1 11.71 25.04 37.99
N THR A 2 13.03 25.08 37.91
CA THR A 2 13.81 24.20 37.03
C THR A 2 14.50 23.14 37.89
N ILE A 3 14.50 21.89 37.43
CA ILE A 3 15.30 20.82 38.03
C ILE A 3 16.51 20.62 37.11
N GLN A 4 17.71 20.92 37.62
CA GLN A 4 18.95 20.78 36.85
C GLN A 4 19.58 19.37 36.96
N GLY A 5 19.04 18.53 37.85
CA GLY A 5 19.48 17.14 38.06
C GLY A 5 18.32 16.15 37.92
N SER A 6 18.43 15.02 38.61
CA SER A 6 17.38 13.99 38.59
C SER A 6 16.29 14.27 39.63
N LEU A 7 15.03 14.03 39.24
CA LEU A 7 13.91 13.91 40.17
C LEU A 7 13.56 12.43 40.32
N ASN A 8 13.61 11.90 41.54
CA ASN A 8 13.15 10.56 41.84
C ASN A 8 11.76 10.63 42.50
N ILE A 9 10.80 9.89 41.95
CA ILE A 9 9.42 9.83 42.47
C ILE A 9 9.13 8.37 42.75
N VAL A 10 8.99 8.02 44.03
CA VAL A 10 8.72 6.64 44.48
C VAL A 10 7.24 6.25 44.30
N GLY A 11 6.35 7.25 44.25
CA GLY A 11 4.93 7.09 43.99
C GLY A 11 4.51 7.57 42.60
N SER A 12 3.25 7.98 42.47
CA SER A 12 2.70 8.46 41.20
C SER A 12 3.06 9.92 40.94
N LEU A 13 3.46 10.22 39.70
CA LEU A 13 3.47 11.57 39.16
C LEU A 13 2.16 11.81 38.40
N ASN A 14 1.34 12.75 38.85
CA ASN A 14 0.14 13.17 38.14
C ASN A 14 0.40 14.50 37.44
N VAL A 15 0.32 14.51 36.10
CA VAL A 15 0.43 15.73 35.29
C VAL A 15 -0.87 15.92 34.53
N THR A 16 -1.57 17.02 34.76
CA THR A 16 -2.85 17.32 34.10
C THR A 16 -2.71 18.08 32.79
N GLY A 17 -1.53 18.64 32.53
CA GLY A 17 -1.19 19.33 31.28
C GLY A 17 -0.29 18.49 30.36
N PRO A 18 0.01 19.01 29.16
CA PRO A 18 0.96 18.38 28.26
C PRO A 18 2.36 18.27 28.87
N VAL A 19 3.07 17.20 28.53
CA VAL A 19 4.48 17.02 28.86
C VAL A 19 5.30 17.09 27.57
N THR A 20 6.27 17.99 27.53
CA THR A 20 7.27 18.04 26.45
C THR A 20 8.60 17.55 26.99
N MET A 21 9.19 16.57 26.33
CA MET A 21 10.48 16.00 26.72
C MET A 21 11.32 15.70 25.48
N LYS A 22 12.64 15.83 25.62
CA LYS A 22 13.58 15.51 24.53
C LYS A 22 13.60 14.01 24.22
N SER A 23 13.46 13.18 25.25
CA SER A 23 13.46 11.72 25.16
C SER A 23 12.63 11.12 26.29
N LEU A 24 11.90 10.06 25.98
CA LEU A 24 11.18 9.22 26.93
C LEU A 24 11.77 7.81 26.90
N THR A 25 12.05 7.24 28.06
CA THR A 25 12.34 5.80 28.20
C THR A 25 11.39 5.23 29.23
N VAL A 26 10.65 4.20 28.85
CA VAL A 26 9.76 3.45 29.72
C VAL A 26 10.24 2.01 29.72
N THR A 27 10.49 1.46 30.91
CA THR A 27 11.04 0.11 31.08
C THR A 27 9.98 -0.97 31.12
N ASP A 28 8.75 -0.60 31.50
CA ASP A 28 7.58 -1.46 31.57
C ASP A 28 6.53 -0.99 30.53
N ASP A 29 5.28 -0.87 30.94
CA ASP A 29 4.17 -0.57 30.04
C ASP A 29 3.83 0.92 29.93
N VAL A 30 3.31 1.29 28.76
CA VAL A 30 2.64 2.58 28.52
C VAL A 30 1.19 2.30 28.15
N VAL A 31 0.26 2.94 28.86
CA VAL A 31 -1.16 2.93 28.50
C VAL A 31 -1.53 4.29 27.92
N ILE A 32 -1.95 4.30 26.66
CA ILE A 32 -2.47 5.49 25.98
C ILE A 32 -3.97 5.30 25.76
N ALA A 33 -4.80 6.08 26.45
CA ALA A 33 -6.27 6.04 26.29
C ALA A 33 -6.76 6.79 25.03
N GLY A 34 -5.92 7.66 24.47
CA GLY A 34 -6.20 8.41 23.23
C GLY A 34 -5.37 7.93 22.05
N ASN A 35 -5.13 8.84 21.10
CA ASN A 35 -4.30 8.54 19.93
C ASN A 35 -2.80 8.63 20.27
N LEU A 36 -2.03 7.70 19.71
CA LEU A 36 -0.57 7.78 19.66
C LEU A 36 -0.15 8.27 18.26
N THR A 37 0.47 9.44 18.18
CA THR A 37 1.06 9.95 16.94
C THR A 37 2.57 9.79 16.98
N VAL A 38 3.12 9.04 16.03
CA VAL A 38 4.55 8.76 15.89
C VAL A 38 4.97 9.02 14.45
N GLN A 39 6.16 9.62 14.25
CA GLN A 39 6.70 9.81 12.90
C GLN A 39 7.33 8.51 12.37
N ASN A 40 8.10 7.83 13.22
CA ASN A 40 8.73 6.54 12.93
C ASN A 40 8.59 5.64 14.16
N VAL A 41 8.42 4.35 13.94
CA VAL A 41 8.33 3.36 15.02
C VAL A 41 9.19 2.14 14.67
N THR A 42 9.89 1.60 15.67
CA THR A 42 10.59 0.33 15.57
C THR A 42 10.11 -0.52 16.74
N VAL A 43 9.56 -1.69 16.44
CA VAL A 43 9.01 -2.62 17.44
C VAL A 43 9.56 -4.01 17.18
N ALA A 44 9.68 -4.81 18.24
CA ALA A 44 10.01 -6.23 18.09
C ALA A 44 8.80 -7.02 17.56
N ASN A 45 7.62 -6.79 18.14
CA ASN A 45 6.36 -7.41 17.73
C ASN A 45 5.25 -6.35 17.72
N LEU A 46 4.30 -6.48 16.79
CA LEU A 46 3.10 -5.65 16.72
C LEU A 46 1.87 -6.55 16.77
N THR A 47 1.06 -6.40 17.83
CA THR A 47 -0.28 -7.02 17.93
C THR A 47 -1.32 -5.94 17.73
N VAL A 48 -2.20 -6.10 16.74
CA VAL A 48 -3.31 -5.19 16.46
C VAL A 48 -4.61 -5.94 16.64
N ASN A 49 -5.40 -5.55 17.66
CA ASN A 49 -6.71 -6.17 17.92
C ASN A 49 -7.81 -5.62 17.02
N GLY A 50 -7.62 -4.41 16.49
CA GLY A 50 -8.56 -3.74 15.59
C GLY A 50 -8.09 -3.75 14.14
N HIS A 51 -8.42 -2.67 13.43
CA HIS A 51 -8.02 -2.49 12.03
C HIS A 51 -6.64 -1.84 11.89
N ILE A 52 -5.97 -2.15 10.78
CA ILE A 52 -4.84 -1.38 10.27
C ILE A 52 -5.37 -0.48 9.17
N ILE A 53 -5.32 0.83 9.38
CA ILE A 53 -5.74 1.83 8.40
C ILE A 53 -4.47 2.46 7.82
N THR A 54 -4.24 2.25 6.53
CA THR A 54 -3.15 2.88 5.78
C THR A 54 -3.61 4.21 5.21
N ALA A 55 -2.75 5.22 5.22
CA ALA A 55 -3.02 6.53 4.63
C ALA A 55 -1.78 7.04 3.90
N GLY A 56 -2.01 7.93 2.94
CA GLY A 56 -0.95 8.47 2.08
C GLY A 56 -1.52 8.84 0.73
N ASN A 57 -0.65 9.26 -0.19
CA ASN A 57 -1.02 9.53 -1.56
C ASN A 57 -1.17 8.23 -2.35
N ALA A 58 -2.03 8.23 -3.35
CA ALA A 58 -2.12 7.15 -4.31
C ALA A 58 -0.83 7.07 -5.16
N PRO A 59 -0.34 5.84 -5.47
CA PRO A 59 0.66 5.66 -6.52
C PRO A 59 0.09 6.04 -7.89
N VAL A 60 0.96 6.14 -8.89
CA VAL A 60 0.57 6.37 -10.28
C VAL A 60 0.58 5.06 -11.04
N ALA A 61 -0.52 4.75 -11.74
CA ALA A 61 -0.60 3.57 -12.60
C ALA A 61 -0.57 3.96 -14.08
N THR A 62 0.10 3.16 -14.90
CA THR A 62 0.12 3.27 -16.36
C THR A 62 -0.23 1.93 -16.99
N VAL A 63 -0.94 1.99 -18.11
CA VAL A 63 -1.37 0.79 -18.83
C VAL A 63 -0.16 0.13 -19.47
N GLY A 64 -0.02 -1.18 -19.27
CA GLY A 64 0.99 -1.99 -19.92
C GLY A 64 0.51 -2.51 -21.29
N THR A 65 1.46 -2.86 -22.16
CA THR A 65 1.17 -3.31 -23.53
C THR A 65 0.27 -4.56 -23.61
N ALA A 66 0.26 -5.41 -22.59
CA ALA A 66 -0.58 -6.61 -22.54
C ALA A 66 -2.08 -6.28 -22.42
N ALA A 67 -2.43 -5.08 -21.93
CA ALA A 67 -3.81 -4.62 -21.83
C ALA A 67 -4.45 -4.33 -23.20
N GLY A 68 -3.65 -4.31 -24.28
CA GLY A 68 -4.15 -4.17 -25.64
C GLY A 68 -4.20 -2.72 -26.14
N THR A 69 -5.04 -2.47 -27.13
CA THR A 69 -5.23 -1.15 -27.77
C THR A 69 -6.72 -0.85 -27.97
N GLU A 70 -7.06 0.38 -28.33
CA GLU A 70 -8.41 0.68 -28.82
C GLU A 70 -8.70 -0.09 -30.12
N ASP A 71 -9.96 -0.50 -30.30
CA ASP A 71 -10.50 -1.02 -31.55
C ASP A 71 -11.88 -0.40 -31.80
N THR A 72 -11.87 0.70 -32.55
CA THR A 72 -13.07 1.46 -32.88
C THR A 72 -14.02 0.71 -33.82
N GLN A 73 -13.53 -0.29 -34.57
CA GLN A 73 -14.36 -1.07 -35.49
C GLN A 73 -15.25 -2.07 -34.75
N ASN A 74 -14.74 -2.64 -33.65
CA ASN A 74 -15.49 -3.56 -32.79
C ASN A 74 -16.06 -2.89 -31.52
N ASN A 75 -16.01 -1.54 -31.45
CA ASN A 75 -16.50 -0.74 -30.32
C ASN A 75 -15.86 -1.14 -28.98
N ILE A 76 -14.54 -1.39 -28.98
CA ILE A 76 -13.72 -1.68 -27.81
C ILE A 76 -12.87 -0.45 -27.51
N ALA A 77 -13.07 0.15 -26.34
CA ALA A 77 -12.34 1.34 -25.91
C ALA A 77 -10.84 1.07 -25.70
N ALA A 78 -10.03 2.13 -25.69
CA ALA A 78 -8.64 2.06 -25.27
C ALA A 78 -8.54 1.48 -23.84
N PRO A 79 -7.51 0.67 -23.54
CA PRO A 79 -7.34 0.12 -22.21
C PRO A 79 -7.14 1.24 -21.18
N GLN A 80 -7.62 1.02 -19.96
CA GLN A 80 -7.55 1.98 -18.85
C GLN A 80 -7.03 1.29 -17.60
N VAL A 81 -6.33 2.04 -16.74
CA VAL A 81 -5.97 1.61 -15.39
C VAL A 81 -6.28 2.72 -14.40
N THR A 82 -6.90 2.36 -13.27
CA THR A 82 -7.15 3.25 -12.14
C THR A 82 -6.72 2.58 -10.85
N ILE A 83 -6.44 3.40 -9.84
CA ILE A 83 -6.06 2.93 -8.51
C ILE A 83 -6.79 3.73 -7.44
N GLU A 84 -7.35 3.00 -6.48
CA GLU A 84 -7.89 3.53 -5.23
C GLU A 84 -7.01 3.03 -4.08
N GLY A 85 -6.52 3.92 -3.22
CA GLY A 85 -5.65 3.56 -2.10
C GLY A 85 -4.40 4.43 -1.99
N ASN A 86 -3.34 3.87 -1.43
CA ASN A 86 -2.03 4.51 -1.24
C ASN A 86 -0.91 3.50 -1.46
N ASP A 87 0.35 3.91 -1.36
CA ASP A 87 1.52 3.03 -1.60
C ASP A 87 1.55 1.72 -0.78
N THR A 88 0.78 1.62 0.31
CA THR A 88 0.74 0.42 1.18
C THR A 88 -0.39 -0.54 0.84
N ALA A 89 -1.59 -0.02 0.54
CA ALA A 89 -2.77 -0.86 0.31
C ALA A 89 -3.81 -0.17 -0.57
N GLY A 90 -4.56 -0.97 -1.33
CA GLY A 90 -5.64 -0.47 -2.18
C GLY A 90 -6.10 -1.48 -3.22
N THR A 91 -6.79 -0.97 -4.23
CA THR A 91 -7.38 -1.72 -5.33
C THR A 91 -6.99 -1.10 -6.67
N ILE A 92 -6.56 -1.92 -7.62
CA ILE A 92 -6.24 -1.55 -8.99
C ILE A 92 -7.34 -2.10 -9.89
N THR A 93 -7.90 -1.25 -10.74
CA THR A 93 -8.89 -1.65 -11.76
C THR A 93 -8.34 -1.40 -13.14
N ILE A 94 -8.39 -2.42 -14.01
CA ILE A 94 -7.86 -2.38 -15.37
C ILE A 94 -8.98 -2.82 -16.32
N VAL A 95 -9.28 -2.00 -17.32
CA VAL A 95 -10.15 -2.39 -18.44
C VAL A 95 -9.25 -2.73 -19.62
N ALA A 96 -9.35 -3.95 -20.13
CA ALA A 96 -8.56 -4.38 -21.28
C ALA A 96 -9.18 -3.85 -22.59
N GLY A 97 -8.33 -3.40 -23.51
CA GLY A 97 -8.69 -3.07 -24.89
C GLY A 97 -8.76 -4.32 -25.76
N ALA A 98 -8.65 -4.14 -27.07
CA ALA A 98 -8.53 -5.21 -28.06
C ALA A 98 -7.06 -5.66 -28.25
N ASN A 99 -6.84 -6.74 -29.01
CA ASN A 99 -5.49 -7.23 -29.36
C ASN A 99 -4.59 -7.48 -28.14
N THR A 100 -5.20 -7.97 -27.06
CA THR A 100 -4.52 -8.28 -25.80
C THR A 100 -3.48 -9.39 -25.98
N THR A 101 -2.41 -9.34 -25.18
CA THR A 101 -1.32 -10.31 -25.23
C THR A 101 -0.89 -10.71 -23.81
N ALA A 102 -0.02 -11.71 -23.67
CA ALA A 102 0.67 -11.95 -22.41
C ALA A 102 1.80 -10.92 -22.22
N GLY A 103 2.18 -10.62 -20.97
CA GLY A 103 3.18 -9.60 -20.66
C GLY A 103 2.72 -8.62 -19.59
N ASP A 104 3.21 -7.38 -19.66
CA ASP A 104 2.94 -6.36 -18.66
C ASP A 104 1.54 -5.78 -18.85
N LEU A 105 0.65 -6.03 -17.89
CA LEU A 105 -0.72 -5.53 -17.91
C LEU A 105 -0.80 -4.08 -17.41
N ALA A 106 -0.05 -3.78 -16.35
CA ALA A 106 0.06 -2.45 -15.79
C ALA A 106 1.39 -2.27 -15.06
N GLU A 107 1.88 -1.03 -15.06
CA GLU A 107 2.96 -0.57 -14.18
C GLU A 107 2.38 0.37 -13.13
N VAL A 108 2.73 0.13 -11.86
CA VAL A 108 2.36 0.96 -10.71
C VAL A 108 3.63 1.53 -10.12
N THR A 109 3.76 2.86 -10.16
CA THR A 109 4.89 3.61 -9.59
C THR A 109 4.46 4.21 -8.25
N PHE A 110 5.20 3.89 -7.19
CA PHE A 110 4.93 4.39 -5.85
C PHE A 110 5.04 5.92 -5.81
N ASN A 111 4.16 6.57 -5.03
CA ASN A 111 4.28 7.99 -4.74
C ASN A 111 5.59 8.27 -4.00
N GLN A 112 5.94 7.42 -3.04
CA GLN A 112 7.19 7.42 -2.30
C GLN A 112 7.89 6.07 -2.44
N ALA A 113 9.12 6.08 -2.97
CA ALA A 113 9.89 4.86 -3.13
C ALA A 113 10.26 4.23 -1.78
N PHE A 114 10.17 2.90 -1.72
CA PHE A 114 10.65 2.07 -0.62
C PHE A 114 12.19 2.07 -0.55
N SER A 115 12.75 1.83 0.64
CA SER A 115 14.21 1.76 0.85
C SER A 115 14.81 0.42 0.39
N LYS A 116 13.97 -0.63 0.32
CA LYS A 116 14.29 -1.95 -0.23
C LYS A 116 13.19 -2.40 -1.18
N VAL A 117 13.47 -3.42 -1.99
CA VAL A 117 12.45 -4.00 -2.87
C VAL A 117 11.32 -4.60 -2.01
N PRO A 118 10.10 -4.05 -2.05
CA PRO A 118 9.04 -4.48 -1.16
C PRO A 118 8.44 -5.83 -1.59
N LYS A 119 7.73 -6.48 -0.68
CA LYS A 119 6.83 -7.58 -0.99
C LYS A 119 5.49 -6.98 -1.40
N VAL A 120 5.13 -7.17 -2.67
CA VAL A 120 3.80 -6.85 -3.19
C VAL A 120 2.99 -8.14 -3.21
N ILE A 121 1.88 -8.13 -2.47
CA ILE A 121 0.88 -9.21 -2.43
C ILE A 121 -0.30 -8.74 -3.26
N LEU A 122 -0.68 -9.54 -4.25
CA LEU A 122 -1.81 -9.27 -5.15
C LEU A 122 -2.85 -10.38 -5.00
N THR A 123 -4.12 -10.00 -4.94
CA THR A 123 -5.25 -10.93 -4.95
C THR A 123 -6.27 -10.49 -6.00
N ALA A 124 -6.92 -11.47 -6.64
CA ALA A 124 -8.01 -11.18 -7.58
C ALA A 124 -9.21 -10.60 -6.83
N GLY A 125 -9.66 -9.40 -7.24
CA GLY A 125 -10.79 -8.68 -6.66
C GLY A 125 -12.12 -8.88 -7.42
N ASN A 126 -12.10 -9.56 -8.57
CA ASN A 126 -13.29 -9.98 -9.30
C ASN A 126 -13.10 -11.35 -9.98
N GLU A 127 -14.22 -11.95 -10.42
CA GLU A 127 -14.24 -13.27 -11.07
C GLU A 127 -13.33 -13.33 -12.31
N GLN A 128 -13.38 -12.32 -13.18
CA GLN A 128 -12.58 -12.27 -14.40
C GLN A 128 -11.07 -12.31 -14.11
N THR A 129 -10.63 -11.71 -12.99
CA THR A 129 -9.21 -11.71 -12.60
C THR A 129 -8.76 -13.08 -12.08
N THR A 130 -9.67 -13.90 -11.58
CA THR A 130 -9.35 -15.28 -11.18
C THR A 130 -8.92 -16.18 -12.34
N ASP A 131 -9.36 -15.86 -13.57
CA ASP A 131 -8.98 -16.59 -14.79
C ASP A 131 -7.60 -16.19 -15.33
N LEU A 132 -7.00 -15.13 -14.77
CA LEU A 132 -5.68 -14.66 -15.16
C LEU A 132 -4.57 -15.41 -14.40
N LYS A 133 -3.54 -15.82 -15.14
CA LYS A 133 -2.28 -16.33 -14.58
C LYS A 133 -1.33 -15.17 -14.37
N PHE A 134 -1.57 -14.38 -13.32
CA PHE A 134 -0.78 -13.19 -13.02
C PHE A 134 0.36 -13.45 -12.03
N PHE A 135 1.37 -12.60 -12.08
CA PHE A 135 2.44 -12.48 -11.07
C PHE A 135 2.93 -11.04 -11.01
N ARG A 136 3.78 -10.72 -10.03
CA ARG A 136 4.36 -9.39 -9.88
C ARG A 136 5.86 -9.38 -10.08
N SER A 137 6.37 -8.27 -10.59
CA SER A 137 7.80 -7.91 -10.58
C SER A 137 7.95 -6.58 -9.84
N ALA A 138 8.71 -6.53 -8.74
CA ALA A 138 8.81 -5.33 -7.90
C ALA A 138 10.23 -4.77 -7.85
N GLN A 139 10.32 -3.46 -7.71
CA GLN A 139 11.51 -2.64 -7.48
C GLN A 139 11.20 -1.65 -6.36
N THR A 140 12.19 -0.91 -5.88
CA THR A 140 12.00 0.08 -4.79
C THR A 140 10.98 1.16 -5.14
N GLY A 141 10.94 1.62 -6.39
CA GLY A 141 10.05 2.70 -6.84
C GLY A 141 8.77 2.26 -7.54
N LYS A 142 8.61 0.96 -7.86
CA LYS A 142 7.49 0.49 -8.67
C LYS A 142 7.27 -1.01 -8.62
N PHE A 143 6.13 -1.46 -9.12
CA PHE A 143 5.91 -2.86 -9.50
C PHE A 143 5.11 -2.98 -10.79
N LEU A 144 5.25 -4.14 -11.43
CA LEU A 144 4.49 -4.55 -12.62
C LEU A 144 3.50 -5.65 -12.23
N ILE A 145 2.31 -5.61 -12.83
CA ILE A 145 1.41 -6.76 -12.91
C ILE A 145 1.66 -7.44 -14.25
N ASN A 146 2.21 -8.65 -14.20
CA ASN A 146 2.58 -9.42 -15.39
C ASN A 146 1.58 -10.58 -15.58
N LEU A 147 1.23 -10.89 -16.83
CA LEU A 147 0.33 -11.99 -17.20
C LEU A 147 1.05 -13.06 -18.03
N LYS A 148 0.73 -14.33 -17.75
CA LYS A 148 1.15 -15.46 -18.60
C LYS A 148 0.15 -15.80 -19.71
N ASN A 149 -1.09 -15.34 -19.62
CA ASN A 149 -2.12 -15.46 -20.64
C ASN A 149 -2.72 -14.10 -20.95
N ALA A 150 -3.13 -13.89 -22.21
CA ALA A 150 -3.78 -12.67 -22.61
C ALA A 150 -5.12 -12.48 -21.86
N PRO A 151 -5.43 -11.28 -21.36
CA PRO A 151 -6.76 -10.97 -20.87
C PRO A 151 -7.76 -10.99 -22.04
N GLN A 152 -9.04 -11.17 -21.74
CA GLN A 152 -10.11 -11.05 -22.72
C GLN A 152 -10.37 -9.57 -23.00
N ALA A 153 -10.59 -9.24 -24.27
CA ALA A 153 -10.82 -7.87 -24.71
C ALA A 153 -12.13 -7.29 -24.14
N GLY A 154 -12.11 -6.02 -23.76
CA GLY A 154 -13.27 -5.31 -23.22
C GLY A 154 -13.65 -5.67 -21.78
N GLN A 155 -12.93 -6.61 -21.14
CA GLN A 155 -13.23 -7.05 -19.78
C GLN A 155 -12.51 -6.19 -18.73
N THR A 156 -13.12 -6.12 -17.55
CA THR A 156 -12.57 -5.44 -16.37
C THR A 156 -11.89 -6.45 -15.44
N TYR A 157 -10.71 -6.09 -14.97
CA TYR A 157 -9.88 -6.84 -14.05
C TYR A 157 -9.58 -6.01 -12.81
N THR A 158 -9.72 -6.59 -11.63
CA THR A 158 -9.55 -5.92 -10.35
C THR A 158 -8.54 -6.68 -9.51
N PHE A 159 -7.56 -5.98 -8.95
CA PHE A 159 -6.53 -6.54 -8.07
C PHE A 159 -6.51 -5.75 -6.76
N ASP A 160 -6.72 -6.43 -5.64
CA ASP A 160 -6.38 -5.85 -4.34
C ASP A 160 -4.90 -6.06 -4.06
N TYR A 161 -4.27 -5.07 -3.44
CA TYR A 161 -2.86 -5.12 -3.07
C TYR A 161 -2.60 -4.76 -1.63
N PHE A 162 -1.59 -5.41 -1.06
CA PHE A 162 -0.95 -5.05 0.19
C PHE A 162 0.57 -5.13 0.03
N ILE A 163 1.28 -4.11 0.51
CA ILE A 163 2.70 -3.91 0.26
C ILE A 163 3.42 -3.67 1.58
N VAL A 164 4.53 -4.38 1.76
CA VAL A 164 5.36 -4.31 2.97
C VAL A 164 6.83 -4.41 2.61
N GLU A 165 7.67 -3.69 3.36
CA GLU A 165 9.14 -3.73 3.26
C GLU A 165 9.77 -4.46 4.46
#